data_AF-A0A936WEV6-F1
#
_entry.id   AF-A0A936WEV6-F1
#
_cell.length_a   1.000
_cell.length_b   1.000
_cell.length_c   1.000
_cell.angle_alpha   90.00
_cell.angle_beta   90.00
_cell.angle_gamma   90.00
#
_symmetry.space_group_name_H-M   'P 1'
#
loop_
_entity.id
_entity.type
_entity.pdbx_description
1 polymer ?
#
loop_
_entity_poly.entity_id
_entity_poly.type
_entity_poly.pdbx_seq_one_letter_code
_entity_poly.pdbx_strand_id
1 'polypeptide(L)'
;MNVEYRLNPRPGGGWYFAQLLVSAFSVSLHPIGLAYPLALLWSWYKEPLDQKQQKYFFVGVSFVALFTLLMLRGWNYVEWFQNPIKSLAITILGSSLGSEISAVSWVVGGLMLAGLAIVVIKQYRNLWSDFTGRTFLIGLTLGITTSDSAWGIIALCLILYFGIPLLLQLHHVRANKGFAQQRGLMMLFIIILSTVFMQADKRHYQIRQSGFLSEEDQLIHILAEEAENARKIAEEDKSEKNPVLLRVASQWPSRTMIACKCDTLPLPPAAQDPQTQLTMLRSITHLLFNPRQANNAALARNLSILGGGIIETIALQPGGVLLHFKNVDPQANLKNDK
;
A
#
# COMPACT_ATOMS: atom_id res chain seq x y z
N MET A 1 -23.11 -12.24 0.08
CA MET A 1 -22.56 -13.17 1.10
C MET A 1 -23.38 -13.20 2.39
N ASN A 2 -23.56 -12.09 3.11
CA ASN A 2 -24.38 -12.07 4.33
C ASN A 2 -25.86 -12.40 4.04
N VAL A 3 -26.43 -11.81 2.98
CA VAL A 3 -27.79 -12.13 2.51
C VAL A 3 -27.91 -13.62 2.14
N GLU A 4 -26.99 -14.15 1.34
CA GLU A 4 -26.98 -15.58 0.95
C GLU A 4 -26.92 -16.54 2.14
N TYR A 5 -26.09 -16.25 3.14
CA TYR A 5 -26.07 -17.03 4.39
C TYR A 5 -27.43 -16.97 5.09
N ARG A 6 -28.06 -15.80 5.15
CA ARG A 6 -29.37 -15.61 5.80
C ARG A 6 -30.50 -16.33 5.07
N LEU A 7 -30.40 -16.49 3.75
CA LEU A 7 -31.37 -17.26 2.96
C LEU A 7 -31.26 -18.77 3.22
N ASN A 8 -30.06 -19.29 3.54
CA ASN A 8 -29.82 -20.70 3.82
C ASN A 8 -28.93 -20.89 5.07
N PRO A 9 -29.47 -20.64 6.28
CA PRO A 9 -28.66 -20.56 7.50
C PRO A 9 -28.29 -21.97 7.98
N ARG A 10 -27.16 -22.48 7.50
CA ARG A 10 -26.55 -23.73 7.99
C ARG A 10 -25.37 -23.41 8.92
N PRO A 11 -25.40 -23.85 10.19
CA PRO A 11 -24.25 -23.71 11.07
C PRO A 11 -23.05 -24.46 10.46
N GLY A 12 -21.92 -23.77 10.31
CA GLY A 12 -20.74 -24.34 9.62
C GLY A 12 -20.92 -24.57 8.12
N GLY A 13 -21.93 -23.96 7.48
CA GLY A 13 -22.09 -24.04 6.03
C GLY A 13 -20.99 -23.29 5.25
N GLY A 14 -20.86 -23.56 3.96
CA GLY A 14 -19.85 -22.92 3.10
C GLY A 14 -19.89 -21.39 3.14
N TRP A 15 -21.08 -20.79 3.24
CA TRP A 15 -21.23 -19.34 3.36
C TRP A 15 -20.70 -18.75 4.67
N TYR A 16 -20.76 -19.51 5.78
CA TYR A 16 -20.16 -19.10 7.05
C TYR A 16 -18.63 -19.09 6.93
N PHE A 17 -18.05 -20.19 6.44
CA PHE A 17 -16.61 -20.28 6.22
C PHE A 17 -16.10 -19.24 5.22
N ALA A 18 -16.86 -18.95 4.15
CA ALA A 18 -16.49 -17.93 3.19
C ALA A 18 -16.44 -16.52 3.83
N GLN A 19 -17.35 -16.19 4.75
CA GLN A 19 -17.31 -14.91 5.46
C GLN A 19 -16.13 -14.81 6.44
N LEU A 20 -15.77 -15.92 7.10
CA LEU A 20 -14.57 -15.99 7.92
C LEU A 20 -13.30 -15.82 7.07
N LEU A 21 -13.22 -16.50 5.92
CA LEU A 21 -12.10 -16.38 4.99
C LEU A 21 -11.95 -14.96 4.46
N VAL A 22 -13.05 -14.32 4.05
CA VAL A 22 -13.03 -12.92 3.59
C VAL A 22 -12.61 -11.99 4.72
N SER A 23 -12.99 -12.27 5.97
CA SER A 23 -12.57 -11.50 7.14
C SER A 23 -11.06 -11.66 7.38
N ALA A 24 -10.52 -12.88 7.35
CA ALA A 24 -9.08 -13.14 7.45
C ALA A 24 -8.31 -12.41 6.35
N PHE A 25 -8.74 -12.56 5.10
CA PHE A 25 -8.11 -11.94 3.95
C PHE A 25 -8.14 -10.41 4.05
N SER A 26 -9.31 -9.82 4.35
CA SER A 26 -9.46 -8.37 4.47
C SER A 26 -8.55 -7.80 5.54
N VAL A 27 -8.54 -8.40 6.74
CA VAL A 27 -7.68 -7.98 7.87
C VAL A 27 -6.21 -8.14 7.53
N SER A 28 -5.84 -9.16 6.76
CA SER A 28 -4.44 -9.40 6.40
C SER A 28 -3.83 -8.37 5.47
N LEU A 29 -4.65 -7.70 4.64
CA LEU A 29 -4.15 -6.77 3.64
C LEU A 29 -3.85 -5.39 4.23
N HIS A 30 -4.80 -4.83 5.00
CA HIS A 30 -4.75 -3.43 5.40
C HIS A 30 -5.59 -3.15 6.66
N PRO A 31 -5.27 -2.13 7.49
CA PRO A 31 -6.09 -1.71 8.63
C PRO A 31 -7.57 -1.48 8.28
N ILE A 32 -7.83 -0.92 7.10
CA ILE A 32 -9.18 -0.66 6.59
C ILE A 32 -9.99 -1.95 6.42
N GLY A 33 -9.32 -3.08 6.20
CA GLY A 33 -9.96 -4.39 6.06
C GLY A 33 -10.70 -4.87 7.32
N LEU A 34 -10.43 -4.28 8.49
CA LEU A 34 -11.24 -4.49 9.70
C LEU A 34 -12.69 -4.02 9.55
N ALA A 35 -12.98 -3.17 8.56
CA ALA A 35 -14.33 -2.69 8.33
C ALA A 35 -15.33 -3.81 8.03
N TYR A 36 -14.91 -4.83 7.28
CA TYR A 36 -15.76 -5.97 6.95
C TYR A 36 -16.17 -6.79 8.20
N PRO A 37 -15.23 -7.32 9.02
CA PRO A 37 -15.59 -8.07 10.22
C PRO A 37 -16.37 -7.21 11.22
N LEU A 38 -16.06 -5.92 11.36
CA LEU A 38 -16.83 -5.02 12.23
C LEU A 38 -18.26 -4.80 11.72
N ALA A 39 -18.45 -4.57 10.42
CA ALA A 39 -19.78 -4.46 9.83
C ALA A 39 -20.58 -5.77 9.97
N LEU A 40 -19.90 -6.91 9.91
CA LEU A 40 -20.50 -8.23 10.09
C LEU A 40 -20.94 -8.47 11.54
N LEU A 41 -20.07 -8.19 12.51
CA LEU A 41 -20.41 -8.25 13.93
C LEU A 41 -21.58 -7.33 14.26
N TRP A 42 -21.59 -6.10 13.72
CA TRP A 42 -22.71 -5.18 13.91
C TRP A 42 -24.02 -5.70 13.30
N SER A 43 -23.98 -6.29 12.10
CA SER A 43 -25.16 -6.89 11.48
C SER A 43 -25.74 -8.03 12.32
N TRP A 44 -24.88 -8.86 12.91
CA TRP A 44 -25.30 -9.96 13.80
C TRP A 44 -25.70 -9.50 15.20
N TYR A 45 -25.23 -8.33 15.65
CA TYR A 45 -25.71 -7.68 16.87
C TYR A 45 -27.15 -7.19 16.71
N LYS A 46 -27.46 -6.49 15.61
CA LYS A 46 -28.76 -5.85 15.39
C LYS A 46 -29.84 -6.80 14.90
N GLU A 47 -29.50 -7.73 14.02
CA GLU A 47 -30.47 -8.62 13.37
C GLU A 47 -30.01 -10.08 13.47
N PRO A 48 -30.02 -10.70 14.67
CA PRO A 48 -29.69 -12.12 14.81
C PRO A 48 -30.85 -12.99 14.29
N LEU A 49 -30.52 -14.08 13.59
CA LEU A 49 -31.49 -15.13 13.23
C LEU A 49 -31.82 -16.02 14.42
N ASP A 50 -30.80 -16.40 15.19
CA ASP A 50 -30.87 -17.22 16.40
C ASP A 50 -29.70 -16.86 17.33
N GLN A 51 -29.88 -16.99 18.64
CA GLN A 51 -28.85 -16.73 19.64
C GLN A 51 -27.64 -17.66 19.48
N LYS A 52 -27.84 -18.91 19.06
CA LYS A 52 -26.71 -19.84 18.82
C LYS A 52 -25.86 -19.37 17.65
N GLN A 53 -26.51 -19.02 16.53
CA GLN A 53 -25.80 -18.52 15.34
C GLN A 53 -25.10 -17.19 15.60
N GLN A 54 -25.76 -16.29 16.34
CA GLN A 54 -25.15 -15.04 16.79
C GLN A 54 -23.82 -15.34 17.52
N LYS A 55 -23.83 -16.23 18.53
CA LYS A 55 -22.61 -16.63 19.24
C LYS A 55 -21.52 -17.18 18.31
N TYR A 56 -21.87 -18.04 17.35
CA TYR A 56 -20.90 -18.57 16.38
C TYR A 56 -20.27 -17.50 15.49
N PHE A 57 -21.04 -16.49 15.07
CA PHE A 57 -20.49 -15.37 14.31
C PHE A 57 -19.60 -14.47 15.17
N PHE A 58 -20.05 -14.12 16.38
CA PHE A 58 -19.25 -13.31 17.30
C PHE A 58 -17.92 -13.96 17.64
N VAL A 59 -17.94 -15.25 18.00
CA VAL A 59 -16.72 -16.00 18.32
C VAL A 59 -15.87 -16.21 17.07
N GLY A 60 -16.45 -16.71 15.97
CA GLY A 60 -15.69 -17.03 14.76
C GLY A 60 -15.03 -15.82 14.12
N VAL A 61 -15.78 -14.72 13.93
CA VAL A 61 -15.25 -13.51 13.30
C VAL A 61 -14.19 -12.85 14.18
N SER A 62 -14.43 -12.75 15.49
CA SER A 62 -13.47 -12.16 16.43
C SER A 62 -12.19 -13.00 16.54
N PHE A 63 -12.34 -14.32 16.62
CA PHE A 63 -11.21 -15.25 16.66
C PHE A 63 -10.36 -15.13 15.39
N VAL A 64 -10.99 -15.18 14.21
CA VAL A 64 -10.26 -15.11 12.94
C VAL A 64 -9.57 -13.75 12.75
N ALA A 65 -10.24 -12.65 13.07
CA ALA A 65 -9.65 -11.32 12.98
C ALA A 65 -8.44 -11.18 13.92
N LEU A 66 -8.59 -11.59 15.19
CA LEU A 66 -7.53 -11.49 16.19
C LEU A 66 -6.36 -12.44 15.91
N PHE A 67 -6.65 -13.67 15.49
CA PHE A 67 -5.64 -14.63 15.06
C PHE A 67 -4.83 -14.10 13.86
N THR A 68 -5.50 -13.52 12.87
CA THR A 68 -4.83 -12.92 11.70
C THR A 68 -3.92 -11.76 12.11
N LEU A 69 -4.40 -10.86 12.99
CA LEU A 69 -3.60 -9.75 13.51
C LEU A 69 -2.37 -10.22 14.29
N LEU A 70 -2.55 -11.28 15.10
CA LEU A 70 -1.47 -11.87 15.89
C LEU A 70 -0.40 -12.49 14.97
N MET A 71 -0.82 -13.23 13.94
CA MET A 71 0.09 -13.83 12.97
C MET A 71 0.89 -12.79 12.18
N LEU A 72 0.28 -11.65 11.84
CA LEU A 72 0.95 -10.57 11.11
C LEU A 72 1.78 -9.64 12.00
N ARG A 73 1.60 -9.73 13.33
CA ARG A 73 2.14 -8.74 14.29
C ARG A 73 1.72 -7.31 13.92
N GLY A 74 0.47 -7.16 13.48
CA GLY A 74 -0.10 -5.89 12.99
C GLY A 74 0.37 -5.46 11.60
N TRP A 75 0.18 -4.18 11.27
CA TRP A 75 0.50 -3.60 9.96
C TRP A 75 1.75 -2.72 10.02
N ASN A 76 2.92 -3.34 10.16
CA ASN A 76 4.19 -2.63 10.35
C ASN A 76 4.68 -1.88 9.10
N TYR A 77 4.13 -2.21 7.93
CA TYR A 77 4.46 -1.59 6.64
C TYR A 77 3.54 -0.41 6.29
N VAL A 78 2.53 -0.12 7.12
CA VAL A 78 1.60 0.98 6.89
C VAL A 78 2.08 2.21 7.63
N GLU A 79 2.25 3.31 6.90
CA GLU A 79 2.50 4.62 7.49
C GLU A 79 1.21 5.19 8.07
N TRP A 80 1.27 5.58 9.33
CA TRP A 80 0.13 6.17 10.04
C TRP A 80 0.19 7.69 9.98
N PHE A 81 -0.97 8.32 10.10
CA PHE A 81 -1.18 9.77 10.13
C PHE A 81 -0.72 10.51 8.87
N GLN A 82 -0.88 9.88 7.69
CA GLN A 82 -0.67 10.58 6.42
C GLN A 82 -1.76 11.64 6.18
N ASN A 83 -1.48 12.58 5.28
CA ASN A 83 -2.43 13.63 4.94
C ASN A 83 -3.55 13.10 4.01
N PRO A 84 -4.83 13.09 4.43
CA PRO A 84 -5.94 12.59 3.64
C PRO A 84 -6.14 13.37 2.33
N ILE A 85 -5.88 14.67 2.33
CA ILE A 85 -6.07 15.52 1.15
C ILE A 85 -5.10 15.11 0.05
N LYS A 86 -3.86 14.75 0.42
CA LYS A 86 -2.83 14.27 -0.52
C LYS A 86 -3.31 12.99 -1.22
N SER A 87 -3.86 12.04 -0.47
CA SER A 87 -4.30 10.76 -1.03
C SER A 87 -5.55 10.85 -1.88
N LEU A 88 -6.50 11.73 -1.53
CA LEU A 88 -7.64 12.05 -2.40
C LEU A 88 -7.20 12.71 -3.70
N ALA A 89 -6.27 13.67 -3.63
CA ALA A 89 -5.74 14.33 -4.81
C ALA A 89 -5.03 13.35 -5.75
N ILE A 90 -4.20 12.46 -5.21
CA ILE A 90 -3.51 11.41 -5.97
C ILE A 90 -4.51 10.46 -6.65
N THR A 91 -5.63 10.14 -6.00
CA THR A 91 -6.66 9.25 -6.55
C THR A 91 -7.30 9.82 -7.83
N ILE A 92 -7.42 11.15 -7.95
CA ILE A 92 -8.00 11.81 -9.14
C ILE A 92 -6.95 12.21 -10.17
N LEU A 93 -5.84 12.82 -9.73
CA LEU A 93 -4.83 13.40 -10.62
C LEU A 93 -3.76 12.39 -11.04
N GLY A 94 -3.71 11.23 -10.41
CA GLY A 94 -2.60 10.29 -10.47
C GLY A 94 -1.46 10.67 -9.53
N SER A 95 -0.53 9.74 -9.30
CA SER A 95 0.68 9.99 -8.52
C SER A 95 1.59 10.97 -9.25
N SER A 96 1.81 12.17 -8.69
CA SER A 96 2.95 13.00 -9.09
C SER A 96 4.23 12.33 -8.58
N LEU A 97 5.26 12.20 -9.44
CA LEU A 97 6.56 11.64 -9.03
C LEU A 97 7.27 12.50 -7.95
N GLY A 98 6.78 13.69 -7.64
CA GLY A 98 7.31 14.55 -6.58
C GLY A 98 6.59 14.37 -5.25
N SER A 99 7.35 14.48 -4.15
CA SER A 99 6.86 14.46 -2.76
C SER A 99 6.03 15.70 -2.37
N GLU A 100 6.13 16.78 -3.16
CA GLU A 100 5.52 18.08 -2.85
C GLU A 100 4.06 18.19 -3.31
N ILE A 101 3.23 18.71 -2.41
CA ILE A 101 1.81 18.95 -2.66
C ILE A 101 1.68 20.25 -3.45
N SER A 102 1.43 20.16 -4.76
CA SER A 102 1.13 21.32 -5.61
C SER A 102 -0.15 22.03 -5.16
N ALA A 103 -0.27 23.35 -5.38
CA ALA A 103 -1.48 24.12 -5.10
C ALA A 103 -2.73 23.50 -5.78
N VAL A 104 -2.58 22.93 -6.97
CA VAL A 104 -3.67 22.24 -7.68
C VAL A 104 -4.13 21.00 -6.91
N SER A 105 -3.20 20.23 -6.34
CA SER A 105 -3.53 19.03 -5.57
C SER A 105 -4.28 19.35 -4.28
N TRP A 106 -3.98 20.48 -3.64
CA TRP A 106 -4.76 20.98 -2.49
C TRP A 106 -6.21 21.30 -2.87
N VAL A 107 -6.41 22.00 -3.99
CA VAL A 107 -7.76 22.35 -4.47
C VAL A 107 -8.56 21.10 -4.82
N VAL A 108 -7.96 20.17 -5.57
CA VAL A 108 -8.65 18.94 -6.01
C VAL A 108 -8.93 18.02 -4.83
N GLY A 109 -7.94 17.77 -3.97
CA GLY A 109 -8.11 16.95 -2.77
C GLY A 109 -9.13 17.56 -1.79
N GLY A 110 -9.12 18.88 -1.62
CA GLY A 110 -10.09 19.60 -0.79
C GLY A 110 -11.51 19.51 -1.35
N LEU A 111 -11.68 19.66 -2.67
CA LEU A 111 -12.99 19.52 -3.32
C LEU A 111 -13.52 18.08 -3.20
N MET A 112 -12.66 17.08 -3.33
CA MET A 112 -13.02 15.68 -3.13
C MET A 112 -13.40 15.39 -1.67
N LEU A 113 -12.68 15.94 -0.70
CA LEU A 113 -13.00 15.81 0.71
C LEU A 113 -14.34 16.46 1.05
N ALA A 114 -14.62 17.65 0.49
CA ALA A 114 -15.91 18.31 0.64
C ALA A 114 -17.04 17.48 0.03
N GLY A 115 -16.83 16.93 -1.18
CA GLY A 115 -17.78 16.02 -1.83
C GLY A 115 -18.06 14.78 -0.99
N LEU A 116 -17.01 14.16 -0.46
CA LEU A 116 -17.11 13.01 0.45
C LEU A 116 -17.92 13.35 1.70
N ALA A 117 -17.62 14.48 2.36
CA ALA A 117 -18.35 14.94 3.54
C ALA A 117 -19.84 15.17 3.23
N ILE A 118 -20.16 15.80 2.11
CA ILE A 118 -21.55 16.03 1.67
C ILE A 118 -22.28 14.69 1.48
N VAL A 119 -21.67 13.72 0.80
CA VAL A 119 -22.27 12.40 0.56
C VAL A 119 -22.48 11.67 1.89
N VAL A 120 -21.48 11.63 2.75
CA VAL A 120 -21.56 10.97 4.07
C VAL A 120 -22.65 11.60 4.93
N ILE A 121 -22.71 12.94 5.02
CA ILE A 121 -23.71 13.64 5.85
C ILE A 121 -25.12 13.42 5.30
N LYS A 122 -25.34 13.61 3.99
CA LYS A 122 -26.67 13.51 3.40
C LYS A 122 -27.19 12.07 3.29
N GLN A 123 -26.31 11.10 3.04
CA GLN A 123 -26.68 9.69 2.89
C GLN A 123 -26.40 8.85 4.14
N TYR A 124 -26.05 9.46 5.28
CA TYR A 124 -25.63 8.72 6.49
C TYR A 124 -26.60 7.61 6.89
N ARG A 125 -27.90 7.90 6.88
CA ARG A 125 -28.95 6.93 7.25
C ARG A 125 -28.99 5.73 6.28
N ASN A 126 -28.82 6.00 4.99
CA ASN A 126 -28.83 4.98 3.94
C ASN A 126 -27.52 4.16 3.94
N LEU A 127 -26.40 4.83 4.21
CA LEU A 127 -25.11 4.16 4.41
C LEU A 127 -25.16 3.22 5.62
N TRP A 128 -25.80 3.63 6.71
CA TRP A 128 -25.87 2.82 7.93
C TRP A 128 -26.89 1.68 7.86
N SER A 129 -27.91 1.77 7.00
CA SER A 129 -28.93 0.73 6.86
C SER A 129 -28.41 -0.48 6.08
N ASP A 130 -27.62 -0.27 5.02
CA ASP A 130 -27.05 -1.35 4.21
C ASP A 130 -25.72 -1.89 4.77
N PHE A 131 -25.47 -3.20 4.57
CA PHE A 131 -24.21 -3.84 4.95
C PHE A 131 -23.02 -3.26 4.19
N THR A 132 -23.18 -3.00 2.89
CA THR A 132 -22.12 -2.44 2.04
C THR A 132 -21.80 -1.02 2.48
N GLY A 133 -22.83 -0.19 2.68
CA GLY A 133 -22.68 1.17 3.19
C GLY A 133 -21.99 1.24 4.55
N ARG A 134 -22.36 0.35 5.49
CA ARG A 134 -21.69 0.25 6.79
C ARG A 134 -20.23 -0.13 6.67
N THR A 135 -19.92 -1.09 5.79
CA THR A 135 -18.53 -1.51 5.54
C THR A 135 -17.71 -0.33 5.00
N PHE A 136 -18.25 0.44 4.05
CA PHE A 136 -17.55 1.62 3.56
C PHE A 136 -17.39 2.70 4.62
N LEU A 137 -18.40 2.96 5.45
CA LEU A 137 -18.30 3.96 6.53
C LEU A 137 -17.25 3.58 7.57
N ILE A 138 -17.27 2.34 8.06
CA ILE A 138 -16.28 1.87 9.03
C ILE A 138 -14.88 1.86 8.39
N GLY A 139 -14.79 1.50 7.11
CA GLY A 139 -13.52 1.54 6.38
C GLY A 139 -12.98 2.94 6.21
N LEU A 140 -13.86 3.90 5.93
CA LEU A 140 -13.51 5.31 5.84
C LEU A 140 -13.01 5.85 7.17
N THR A 141 -13.69 5.54 8.29
CA THR A 141 -13.30 6.04 9.61
C THR A 141 -11.98 5.45 10.09
N LEU A 142 -11.77 4.14 9.90
CA LEU A 142 -10.48 3.50 10.21
C LEU A 142 -9.37 4.03 9.31
N GLY A 143 -9.64 4.15 8.01
CA GLY A 143 -8.66 4.57 7.02
C GLY A 143 -8.30 6.04 7.04
N ILE A 144 -9.03 6.91 7.76
CA ILE A 144 -8.58 8.29 8.01
C ILE A 144 -7.20 8.29 8.69
N THR A 145 -6.93 7.29 9.53
CA THR A 145 -5.65 7.19 10.24
C THR A 145 -4.50 6.75 9.34
N THR A 146 -4.74 5.97 8.29
CA THR A 146 -3.70 5.58 7.32
C THR A 146 -3.59 6.61 6.20
N SER A 147 -4.74 7.12 5.74
CA SER A 147 -4.87 8.13 4.68
C SER A 147 -4.01 7.81 3.46
N ASP A 148 -3.97 6.55 3.05
CA ASP A 148 -3.15 6.03 1.96
C ASP A 148 -3.96 5.94 0.65
N SER A 149 -3.37 5.37 -0.40
CA SER A 149 -4.05 5.20 -1.70
C SER A 149 -5.27 4.27 -1.60
N ALA A 150 -5.23 3.23 -0.75
CA ALA A 150 -6.38 2.34 -0.56
C ALA A 150 -7.56 3.11 0.05
N TRP A 151 -7.30 3.99 1.01
CA TRP A 151 -8.32 4.89 1.56
C TRP A 151 -8.92 5.82 0.49
N GLY A 152 -8.07 6.43 -0.35
CA GLY A 152 -8.52 7.30 -1.45
C GLY A 152 -9.45 6.59 -2.44
N ILE A 153 -9.12 5.34 -2.80
CA ILE A 153 -9.97 4.50 -3.67
C ILE A 153 -11.32 4.20 -3.00
N ILE A 154 -11.33 3.86 -1.71
CA ILE A 154 -12.57 3.60 -0.96
C ILE A 154 -13.44 4.86 -0.89
N ALA A 155 -12.84 6.02 -0.64
CA ALA A 155 -13.54 7.30 -0.66
C ALA A 155 -14.15 7.57 -2.04
N LEU A 156 -13.41 7.33 -3.12
CA LEU A 156 -13.91 7.45 -4.49
C LEU A 156 -15.07 6.48 -4.76
N CYS A 157 -14.95 5.22 -4.38
CA CYS A 157 -16.02 4.22 -4.52
C CYS A 157 -17.30 4.66 -3.79
N LEU A 158 -17.18 5.19 -2.58
CA LEU A 158 -18.33 5.70 -1.82
C LEU A 158 -18.98 6.89 -2.53
N ILE A 159 -18.18 7.85 -3.03
CA ILE A 159 -18.67 9.01 -3.79
C ILE A 159 -19.39 8.55 -5.06
N LEU A 160 -18.83 7.59 -5.81
CA LEU A 160 -19.46 7.11 -7.04
C LEU A 160 -20.77 6.35 -6.73
N TYR A 161 -20.75 5.45 -5.75
CA TYR A 161 -21.90 4.60 -5.44
C TYR A 161 -23.06 5.39 -4.82
N PHE A 162 -22.80 6.27 -3.84
CA PHE A 162 -23.83 7.00 -3.11
C PHE A 162 -24.01 8.46 -3.57
N GLY A 163 -23.00 9.05 -4.23
CA GLY A 163 -23.07 10.41 -4.75
C GLY A 163 -23.86 10.53 -6.06
N ILE A 164 -23.82 9.53 -6.95
CA ILE A 164 -24.64 9.54 -8.17
C ILE A 164 -26.15 9.59 -7.84
N PRO A 165 -26.69 8.73 -6.95
CA PRO A 165 -28.09 8.84 -6.51
C PRO A 165 -28.42 10.19 -5.89
N LEU A 166 -27.50 10.78 -5.12
CA LEU A 166 -27.70 12.09 -4.50
C LEU A 166 -27.80 13.21 -5.54
N LEU A 167 -26.96 13.17 -6.59
CA LEU A 167 -27.01 14.10 -7.72
C LEU A 167 -28.33 13.98 -8.48
N LEU A 168 -28.84 12.75 -8.68
CA LEU A 168 -30.13 12.52 -9.32
C LEU A 168 -31.29 13.11 -8.50
N GLN A 169 -31.28 12.92 -7.18
CA GLN A 169 -32.33 13.42 -6.29
C GLN A 169 -32.34 14.95 -6.18
N LEU A 170 -31.17 15.60 -6.20
CA LEU A 170 -31.07 17.06 -6.12
C LEU A 170 -31.80 17.76 -7.28
N HIS A 171 -31.94 17.08 -8.42
CA HIS A 171 -32.58 17.63 -9.62
C HIS A 171 -34.11 17.57 -9.57
N HIS A 172 -34.72 16.62 -8.85
CA HIS A 172 -36.18 16.58 -8.68
C HIS A 172 -36.73 17.73 -7.82
N VAL A 173 -35.90 18.31 -6.93
CA VAL A 173 -36.31 19.43 -6.07
C VAL A 173 -36.43 20.76 -6.86
N ARG A 174 -35.85 20.85 -8.07
CA ARG A 174 -35.83 22.07 -8.90
C ARG A 174 -36.66 21.90 -10.18
N ALA A 175 -37.94 21.59 -9.99
CA ALA A 175 -38.89 21.15 -11.02
C ALA A 175 -39.24 22.17 -12.14
N ASN A 176 -38.73 23.41 -12.10
CA ASN A 176 -39.10 24.47 -13.05
C ASN A 176 -38.06 24.77 -14.15
N LYS A 177 -37.17 23.83 -14.49
CA LYS A 177 -36.19 24.02 -15.59
C LYS A 177 -36.28 22.89 -16.61
N GLY A 178 -36.19 23.26 -17.90
CA GLY A 178 -36.42 22.34 -19.03
C GLY A 178 -35.50 21.10 -19.02
N PHE A 179 -36.00 20.02 -19.62
CA PHE A 179 -35.36 18.70 -19.70
C PHE A 179 -33.90 18.74 -20.18
N ALA A 180 -33.61 19.61 -21.15
CA ALA A 180 -32.26 19.82 -21.69
C ALA A 180 -31.29 20.43 -20.65
N GLN A 181 -31.77 21.30 -19.77
CA GLN A 181 -30.92 21.96 -18.77
C GLN A 181 -30.62 21.05 -17.57
N GLN A 182 -31.56 20.17 -17.19
CA GLN A 182 -31.40 19.27 -16.05
C GLN A 182 -30.53 18.04 -16.37
N ARG A 183 -30.78 17.39 -17.51
CA ARG A 183 -29.99 16.20 -17.92
C ARG A 183 -28.69 16.57 -18.62
N GLY A 184 -28.66 17.69 -19.33
CA GLY A 184 -27.47 18.18 -20.03
C GLY A 184 -26.33 18.53 -19.06
N LEU A 185 -26.63 19.16 -17.92
CA LEU A 185 -25.62 19.51 -16.92
C LEU A 185 -25.02 18.26 -16.26
N MET A 186 -25.84 17.26 -15.97
CA MET A 186 -25.36 16.00 -15.41
C MET A 186 -24.52 15.21 -16.41
N MET A 187 -24.93 15.14 -17.69
CA MET A 187 -24.08 14.57 -18.73
C MET A 187 -22.76 15.34 -18.88
N LEU A 188 -22.80 16.66 -18.86
CA LEU A 188 -21.60 17.49 -18.93
C LEU A 188 -20.67 17.25 -17.74
N PHE A 189 -21.21 17.11 -16.53
CA PHE A 189 -20.42 16.75 -15.35
C PHE A 189 -19.76 15.37 -15.49
N ILE A 190 -20.51 14.36 -15.95
CA ILE A 190 -19.98 13.02 -16.20
C ILE A 190 -18.89 13.07 -17.29
N ILE A 191 -19.11 13.83 -18.36
CA ILE A 191 -18.11 14.01 -19.44
C ILE A 191 -16.84 14.66 -18.90
N ILE A 192 -16.95 15.72 -18.10
CA ILE A 192 -15.78 16.37 -17.49
C ILE A 192 -15.04 15.39 -16.58
N LEU A 193 -15.76 14.69 -15.70
CA LEU A 193 -15.16 13.73 -14.76
C LEU A 193 -14.47 12.59 -15.51
N SER A 194 -15.11 12.01 -16.52
CA SER A 194 -14.53 10.97 -17.38
C SER A 194 -13.32 11.48 -18.15
N THR A 195 -13.32 12.74 -18.60
CA THR A 195 -12.19 13.33 -19.30
C THR A 195 -11.00 13.53 -18.37
N VAL A 196 -11.23 13.92 -17.11
CA VAL A 196 -10.18 14.04 -16.09
C VAL A 196 -9.57 12.68 -15.80
N PHE A 197 -10.38 11.64 -15.58
CA PHE A 197 -9.88 10.27 -15.38
C PHE A 197 -9.11 9.76 -16.60
N MET A 198 -9.64 9.98 -17.81
CA MET A 198 -8.94 9.61 -19.05
C MET A 198 -7.59 10.32 -19.21
N GLN A 199 -7.49 11.59 -18.81
CA GLN A 199 -6.21 12.32 -18.82
C GLN A 199 -5.24 11.78 -17.78
N ALA A 200 -5.71 11.45 -16.57
CA ALA A 200 -4.90 10.84 -15.53
C ALA A 200 -4.37 9.46 -15.99
N ASP A 201 -5.22 8.63 -16.56
CA ASP A 201 -4.85 7.33 -17.12
C ASP A 201 -3.85 7.47 -18.28
N LYS A 202 -4.08 8.41 -19.20
CA LYS A 202 -3.15 8.69 -20.30
C LYS A 202 -1.78 9.11 -19.77
N ARG A 203 -1.73 9.98 -18.76
CA ARG A 203 -0.46 10.38 -18.12
C ARG A 203 0.23 9.20 -17.47
N HIS A 204 -0.51 8.36 -16.73
CA HIS A 204 0.04 7.16 -16.12
C HIS A 204 0.61 6.19 -17.18
N TYR A 205 -0.10 6.00 -18.29
CA TYR A 205 0.36 5.20 -19.41
C TYR A 205 1.62 5.77 -20.07
N GLN A 206 1.66 7.10 -20.28
CA GLN A 206 2.83 7.78 -20.84
C GLN A 206 4.05 7.68 -19.92
N ILE A 207 3.88 7.84 -18.60
CA ILE A 207 4.94 7.63 -17.59
C ILE A 207 5.47 6.20 -17.66
N ARG A 208 4.58 5.20 -17.77
CA ARG A 208 4.98 3.80 -17.92
C ARG A 208 5.72 3.55 -19.23
N GLN A 209 5.26 4.11 -20.35
CA GLN A 209 5.90 3.95 -21.66
C GLN A 209 7.26 4.63 -21.75
N SER A 210 7.43 5.77 -21.08
CA SER A 210 8.69 6.51 -21.03
C SER A 210 9.72 5.88 -20.09
N GLY A 211 9.37 4.80 -19.39
CA GLY A 211 10.27 4.14 -18.45
C GLY A 211 10.60 5.00 -17.23
N PHE A 212 9.81 6.04 -16.94
CA PHE A 212 9.99 6.84 -15.73
C PHE A 212 9.61 5.99 -14.51
N LEU A 213 10.63 5.51 -13.82
CA LEU A 213 10.53 4.75 -12.58
C LEU A 213 10.43 5.70 -11.38
N SER A 214 9.76 5.28 -10.29
CA SER A 214 9.81 6.05 -9.04
C SER A 214 11.25 6.12 -8.52
N GLU A 215 11.56 7.08 -7.65
CA GLU A 215 12.92 7.28 -7.15
C GLU A 215 13.48 6.01 -6.48
N GLU A 216 12.62 5.20 -5.84
CA GLU A 216 12.98 3.91 -5.28
C GLU A 216 13.18 2.84 -6.38
N ASP A 217 12.30 2.80 -7.38
CA ASP A 217 12.40 1.83 -8.49
C ASP A 217 13.61 2.11 -9.39
N GLN A 218 14.06 3.35 -9.53
CA GLN A 218 15.28 3.69 -10.24
C GLN A 218 16.51 3.06 -9.58
N LEU A 219 16.58 3.07 -8.23
CA LEU A 219 17.65 2.38 -7.50
C LEU A 219 17.55 0.86 -7.66
N ILE A 220 16.33 0.30 -7.62
CA ILE A 220 16.10 -1.13 -7.86
C ILE A 220 16.51 -1.52 -9.27
N HIS A 221 16.28 -0.65 -10.26
CA HIS A 221 16.68 -0.87 -11.65
C HIS A 221 18.20 -0.90 -11.81
N ILE A 222 18.92 0.05 -11.20
CA ILE A 222 20.40 0.04 -11.19
C ILE A 222 20.93 -1.26 -10.58
N LEU A 223 20.35 -1.70 -9.46
CA LEU A 223 20.72 -2.97 -8.85
C LEU A 223 20.37 -4.17 -9.75
N ALA A 224 19.25 -4.12 -10.46
CA ALA A 224 18.84 -5.19 -11.37
C ALA A 224 19.80 -5.30 -12.57
N GLU A 225 20.26 -4.18 -13.13
CA GLU A 225 21.30 -4.15 -14.15
C GLU A 225 22.62 -4.73 -13.64
N GLU A 226 23.05 -4.34 -12.44
CA GLU A 226 24.25 -4.90 -11.79
C GLU A 226 24.13 -6.41 -11.58
N ALA A 227 22.97 -6.87 -11.11
CA ALA A 227 22.68 -8.29 -10.91
C ALA A 227 22.61 -9.07 -12.23
N GLU A 228 22.16 -8.46 -13.32
CA GLU A 228 22.17 -9.07 -14.65
C GLU A 228 23.60 -9.14 -15.20
N ASN A 229 24.41 -8.09 -15.05
CA ASN A 229 25.81 -8.07 -15.45
C ASN A 229 26.62 -9.13 -14.69
N ALA A 230 26.45 -9.22 -13.37
CA ALA A 230 27.11 -10.25 -12.55
C ALA A 230 26.72 -11.68 -12.99
N ARG A 231 25.48 -11.89 -13.43
CA ARG A 231 25.03 -13.17 -13.98
C ARG A 231 25.65 -13.50 -15.33
N LYS A 232 25.70 -12.53 -16.25
CA LYS A 232 26.36 -12.71 -17.56
C LYS A 232 27.83 -13.07 -17.38
N ILE A 233 28.54 -12.38 -16.48
CA ILE A 233 29.93 -12.67 -16.15
C ILE A 233 30.08 -14.09 -15.58
N ALA A 234 29.17 -14.51 -14.68
CA ALA A 234 29.18 -15.86 -14.13
C ALA A 234 28.82 -16.96 -15.15
N GLU A 235 28.01 -16.66 -16.16
CA GLU A 235 27.68 -17.59 -17.25
C GLU A 235 28.83 -17.72 -18.26
N GLU A 236 29.59 -16.65 -18.50
CA GLU A 236 30.78 -16.64 -19.36
C GLU A 236 32.00 -17.32 -18.69
N ASP A 237 32.14 -17.17 -17.38
CA ASP A 237 33.19 -17.81 -16.59
C ASP A 237 32.84 -19.27 -16.30
N LYS A 238 33.14 -20.17 -17.25
CA LYS A 238 32.97 -21.64 -17.12
C LYS A 238 33.78 -22.28 -15.98
N SER A 239 34.56 -21.49 -15.24
CA SER A 239 35.23 -21.92 -14.03
C SER A 239 34.21 -21.96 -12.90
N GLU A 240 33.68 -23.15 -12.62
CA GLU A 240 32.71 -23.51 -11.56
C GLU A 240 33.16 -23.14 -10.12
N LYS A 241 34.20 -22.31 -9.96
CA LYS A 241 34.89 -22.08 -8.70
C LYS A 241 34.28 -21.00 -7.82
N ASN A 242 33.45 -20.07 -8.32
CA ASN A 242 32.72 -19.12 -7.48
C ASN A 242 31.48 -18.55 -8.21
N PRO A 243 30.27 -19.13 -8.05
CA PRO A 243 29.06 -18.41 -8.46
C PRO A 243 29.00 -17.11 -7.65
N VAL A 244 28.95 -15.96 -8.33
CA VAL A 244 28.78 -14.65 -7.65
C VAL A 244 27.40 -14.65 -7.00
N LEU A 245 27.35 -15.05 -5.72
CA LEU A 245 26.11 -15.18 -4.97
C LEU A 245 25.69 -13.79 -4.50
N LEU A 246 25.00 -13.08 -5.39
CA LEU A 246 24.49 -11.74 -5.14
C LEU A 246 23.38 -11.81 -4.09
N ARG A 247 23.76 -11.57 -2.83
CA ARG A 247 22.84 -11.50 -1.70
C ARG A 247 22.56 -10.04 -1.37
N VAL A 248 21.29 -9.66 -1.46
CA VAL A 248 20.85 -8.27 -1.30
C VAL A 248 20.04 -8.14 -0.02
N ALA A 249 20.26 -7.07 0.74
CA ALA A 249 19.32 -6.61 1.75
C ALA A 249 18.65 -5.33 1.29
N SER A 250 17.32 -5.30 1.31
CA SER A 250 16.53 -4.17 0.78
C SER A 250 15.43 -3.76 1.74
N GLN A 251 15.16 -2.46 1.77
CA GLN A 251 13.96 -1.92 2.41
C GLN A 251 12.67 -2.43 1.75
N TRP A 252 12.73 -2.75 0.45
CA TRP A 252 11.60 -3.21 -0.35
C TRP A 252 11.87 -4.63 -0.89
N PRO A 253 11.98 -5.65 -0.01
CA PRO A 253 12.53 -6.95 -0.36
C PRO A 253 11.77 -7.62 -1.51
N SER A 254 10.44 -7.56 -1.53
CA SER A 254 9.63 -8.19 -2.58
C SER A 254 9.81 -7.54 -3.95
N ARG A 255 9.87 -6.19 -4.02
CA ARG A 255 10.08 -5.46 -5.29
C ARG A 255 11.48 -5.75 -5.83
N THR A 256 12.48 -5.68 -4.97
CA THR A 256 13.88 -5.96 -5.31
C THR A 256 14.07 -7.41 -5.75
N MET A 257 13.48 -8.39 -5.05
CA MET A 257 13.56 -9.80 -5.40
C MET A 257 12.99 -10.08 -6.79
N ILE A 258 11.85 -9.48 -7.13
CA ILE A 258 11.22 -9.67 -8.44
C ILE A 258 12.07 -9.03 -9.54
N ALA A 259 12.52 -7.79 -9.34
CA ALA A 259 13.30 -7.05 -10.33
C ALA A 259 14.68 -7.68 -10.56
N CYS A 260 15.39 -8.02 -9.48
CA CYS A 260 16.73 -8.57 -9.54
C CYS A 260 16.73 -10.09 -9.74
N LYS A 261 15.58 -10.79 -9.61
CA LYS A 261 15.48 -12.27 -9.64
C LYS A 261 16.54 -12.94 -8.75
N CYS A 262 16.77 -12.38 -7.56
CA CYS A 262 17.77 -12.84 -6.61
C CYS A 262 17.21 -12.89 -5.19
N ASP A 263 17.83 -13.69 -4.32
CA ASP A 263 17.45 -13.76 -2.92
C ASP A 263 17.65 -12.40 -2.25
N THR A 264 16.54 -11.83 -1.79
CA THR A 264 16.54 -10.53 -1.11
C THR A 264 16.04 -10.66 0.31
N LEU A 265 16.86 -10.20 1.25
CA LEU A 265 16.53 -10.17 2.67
C LEU A 265 15.95 -8.80 3.06
N PRO A 266 15.08 -8.74 4.08
CA PRO A 266 14.69 -7.46 4.68
C PRO A 266 15.91 -6.79 5.33
N LEU A 267 15.83 -5.47 5.53
CA LEU A 267 16.89 -4.74 6.21
C LEU A 267 17.15 -5.31 7.62
N PRO A 268 18.43 -5.45 8.02
CA PRO A 268 18.75 -5.79 9.39
C PRO A 268 18.38 -4.62 10.31
N PRO A 269 18.00 -4.90 11.58
CA PRO A 269 17.83 -3.85 12.56
C PRO A 269 19.15 -3.10 12.78
N ALA A 270 19.06 -1.84 13.20
CA ALA A 270 20.23 -1.05 13.57
C ALA A 270 20.86 -1.62 14.86
N ALA A 271 22.14 -2.00 14.79
CA ALA A 271 22.93 -2.42 15.92
C ALA A 271 23.36 -1.21 16.77
N GLN A 272 23.68 -1.46 18.04
CA GLN A 272 24.21 -0.42 18.95
C GLN A 272 25.61 0.06 18.50
N ASP A 273 26.42 -0.85 17.97
CA ASP A 273 27.78 -0.57 17.53
C ASP A 273 27.97 -0.79 16.02
N PRO A 274 28.76 0.06 15.33
CA PRO A 274 29.06 -0.10 13.91
C PRO A 274 29.72 -1.45 13.57
N GLN A 275 30.61 -1.97 14.41
CA GLN A 275 31.28 -3.26 14.16
C GLN A 275 30.32 -4.45 14.24
N THR A 276 29.34 -4.38 15.15
CA THR A 276 28.25 -5.36 15.24
C THR A 276 27.35 -5.30 14.01
N GLN A 277 27.07 -4.09 13.50
CA GLN A 277 26.33 -3.91 12.25
C GLN A 277 27.04 -4.57 11.07
N LEU A 278 28.37 -4.38 10.96
CA LEU A 278 29.17 -5.00 9.90
C LEU A 278 29.16 -6.53 10.00
N THR A 279 29.17 -7.06 11.22
CA THR A 279 29.07 -8.51 11.46
C THR A 279 27.73 -9.09 10.98
N MET A 280 26.63 -8.38 11.22
CA MET A 280 25.30 -8.76 10.70
C MET A 280 25.22 -8.71 9.17
N LEU A 281 26.02 -7.83 8.55
CA LEU A 281 26.04 -7.60 7.11
C LEU A 281 27.07 -8.48 6.35
N ARG A 282 27.85 -9.33 7.04
CA ARG A 282 28.93 -10.13 6.42
C ARG A 282 28.50 -10.99 5.24
N SER A 283 27.26 -11.47 5.21
CA SER A 283 26.76 -12.29 4.11
C SER A 283 26.05 -11.49 3.00
N ILE A 284 25.97 -10.17 3.13
CA ILE A 284 25.23 -9.29 2.23
C ILE A 284 26.22 -8.55 1.34
N THR A 285 26.02 -8.67 0.04
CA THR A 285 26.85 -8.01 -0.99
C THR A 285 26.37 -6.59 -1.28
N HIS A 286 25.05 -6.38 -1.28
CA HIS A 286 24.43 -5.11 -1.61
C HIS A 286 23.37 -4.74 -0.58
N LEU A 287 23.31 -3.46 -0.20
CA LEU A 287 22.32 -2.92 0.71
C LEU A 287 21.61 -1.73 0.06
N LEU A 288 20.27 -1.81 0.02
CA LEU A 288 19.41 -0.81 -0.57
C LEU A 288 18.43 -0.26 0.47
N PHE A 289 18.53 1.03 0.77
CA PHE A 289 17.63 1.68 1.74
C PHE A 289 17.57 3.20 1.56
N ASN A 290 16.54 3.82 2.12
CA ASN A 290 16.44 5.28 2.18
C ASN A 290 16.99 5.82 3.52
N PRO A 291 18.17 6.49 3.55
CA PRO A 291 18.76 6.99 4.79
C PRO A 291 18.05 8.23 5.34
N ARG A 292 17.20 8.89 4.54
CA ARG A 292 16.46 10.09 4.94
C ARG A 292 15.25 9.76 5.81
N GLN A 293 14.85 8.50 5.88
CA GLN A 293 13.77 8.06 6.75
C GLN A 293 14.24 7.93 8.20
N ALA A 294 13.42 8.42 9.14
CA ALA A 294 13.72 8.43 10.56
C ALA A 294 14.06 7.02 11.11
N ASN A 295 13.35 5.99 10.64
CA ASN A 295 13.56 4.60 11.05
C ASN A 295 14.93 4.05 10.63
N ASN A 296 15.52 4.60 9.57
CA ASN A 296 16.81 4.16 9.04
C ASN A 296 17.97 5.05 9.51
N ALA A 297 17.71 6.11 10.27
CA ALA A 297 18.73 7.09 10.66
C ALA A 297 19.87 6.46 11.47
N ALA A 298 19.57 5.50 12.34
CA ALA A 298 20.58 4.78 13.13
C ALA A 298 21.46 3.88 12.25
N LEU A 299 20.85 3.15 11.30
CA LEU A 299 21.57 2.33 10.33
C LEU A 299 22.45 3.20 9.41
N ALA A 300 21.90 4.30 8.89
CA ALA A 300 22.63 5.26 8.06
C ALA A 300 23.86 5.81 8.80
N ARG A 301 23.70 6.16 10.08
CA ARG A 301 24.78 6.68 10.92
C ARG A 301 25.89 5.65 11.10
N ASN A 302 25.54 4.41 11.46
CA ASN A 302 26.51 3.32 11.61
C ASN A 302 27.29 3.04 10.31
N LEU A 303 26.59 3.02 9.17
CA LEU A 303 27.22 2.78 7.87
C LEU A 303 28.10 3.95 7.42
N SER A 304 27.72 5.19 7.73
CA SER A 304 28.55 6.37 7.41
C SER A 304 29.89 6.37 8.16
N ILE A 305 29.94 5.82 9.38
CA ILE A 305 31.16 5.70 10.18
C ILE A 305 32.09 4.61 9.63
N LEU A 306 31.53 3.58 8.98
CA LEU A 306 32.28 2.47 8.36
C LEU A 306 32.73 2.79 6.92
N GLY A 307 32.41 3.97 6.41
CA GLY A 307 32.83 4.44 5.10
C GLY A 307 34.36 4.64 5.01
N GLY A 308 34.95 4.30 3.87
CA GLY A 308 36.38 4.57 3.61
C GLY A 308 37.24 3.39 3.14
N GLY A 309 36.66 2.18 2.99
CA GLY A 309 37.40 1.05 2.39
C GLY A 309 36.59 -0.25 2.25
N ILE A 310 35.60 -0.48 3.11
CA ILE A 310 34.80 -1.72 3.15
C ILE A 310 33.46 -1.56 2.43
N ILE A 311 32.90 -0.34 2.43
CA ILE A 311 31.60 -0.03 1.85
C ILE A 311 31.77 1.00 0.74
N GLU A 312 31.26 0.69 -0.44
CA GLU A 312 31.26 1.56 -1.62
C GLU A 312 29.83 1.97 -1.97
N THR A 313 29.62 3.25 -2.28
CA THR A 313 28.33 3.76 -2.73
C THR A 313 28.25 3.64 -4.25
N ILE A 314 27.45 2.72 -4.76
CA ILE A 314 27.24 2.55 -6.21
C ILE A 314 26.35 3.67 -6.74
N ALA A 315 25.25 3.96 -6.04
CA ALA A 315 24.30 4.97 -6.48
C ALA A 315 23.71 5.73 -5.30
N LEU A 316 23.62 7.05 -5.46
CA LEU A 316 22.92 7.97 -4.56
C LEU A 316 21.81 8.64 -5.35
N GLN A 317 20.56 8.35 -5.01
CA GLN A 317 19.39 8.95 -5.65
C GLN A 317 18.50 9.63 -4.60
N PRO A 318 17.57 10.51 -5.02
CA PRO A 318 16.64 11.15 -4.09
C PRO A 318 15.84 10.16 -3.23
N GLY A 319 15.51 8.99 -3.80
CA GLY A 319 14.76 7.90 -3.16
C GLY A 319 15.57 6.99 -2.23
N GLY A 320 16.91 7.09 -2.20
CA GLY A 320 17.74 6.25 -1.35
C GLY A 320 19.18 6.03 -1.82
N VAL A 321 19.84 5.04 -1.23
CA VAL A 321 21.25 4.71 -1.46
C VAL A 321 21.38 3.22 -1.78
N LEU A 322 22.20 2.92 -2.77
CA LEU A 322 22.70 1.58 -3.04
C LEU A 322 24.17 1.48 -2.59
N LEU A 323 24.42 0.60 -1.63
CA LEU A 323 25.75 0.31 -1.09
C LEU A 323 26.21 -1.08 -1.50
N HIS A 324 27.50 -1.22 -1.74
CA HIS A 324 28.19 -2.47 -2.01
C HIS A 324 29.25 -2.74 -0.94
N PHE A 325 29.28 -3.97 -0.42
CA PHE A 325 30.29 -4.40 0.54
C PHE A 325 31.40 -5.13 -0.20
N LYS A 326 32.61 -4.57 -0.17
CA LYS A 326 33.80 -5.26 -0.66
C LYS A 326 34.09 -6.41 0.29
N ASN A 327 34.18 -7.63 -0.25
CA ASN A 327 34.70 -8.76 0.49
C ASN A 327 36.16 -8.45 0.86
N VAL A 328 36.40 -8.11 2.13
CA VAL A 328 37.76 -8.05 2.67
C VAL A 328 38.20 -9.49 2.86
N ASP A 329 39.01 -9.98 1.93
CA ASP A 329 39.63 -11.30 2.01
C ASP A 329 40.55 -11.37 3.25
N PRO A 330 40.27 -12.21 4.25
CA PRO A 330 41.09 -12.28 5.47
C PRO A 330 42.54 -12.74 5.21
N GLN A 331 42.81 -13.32 4.04
CA GLN A 331 44.12 -13.86 3.69
C GLN A 331 45.11 -12.81 3.14
N ALA A 332 44.66 -11.61 2.77
CA ALA A 332 45.56 -10.56 2.28
C ALA A 332 46.38 -9.91 3.41
N ASN A 333 45.84 -9.85 4.63
CA ASN A 333 46.54 -9.25 5.78
C ASN A 333 47.57 -10.18 6.45
N LEU A 334 47.59 -11.47 6.13
CA LEU A 334 48.60 -12.42 6.64
C LEU A 334 49.87 -12.50 5.77
N LYS A 335 49.89 -11.82 4.61
CA LYS A 335 51.08 -11.74 3.74
C LYS A 335 51.89 -10.46 3.89
N ASN A 336 51.34 -9.42 4.52
CA ASN A 336 52.04 -8.15 4.71
C ASN A 336 52.75 -8.02 6.08
N ASP A 337 52.63 -9.02 6.95
CA ASP A 337 53.35 -9.11 8.24
C ASP A 337 54.40 -10.24 8.26
N LYS A 338 55.08 -10.49 7.13
CA LYS A 338 56.29 -11.34 7.10
C LYS A 338 57.50 -10.62 6.53
#